data_AF-A0AA39NLE8-F1
#
_entry.id   AF-A0AA39NLE8-F1
#
_cell.length_a   1.000
_cell.length_b   1.000
_cell.length_c   1.000
_cell.angle_alpha   90.00
_cell.angle_beta   90.00
_cell.angle_gamma   90.00
#
_symmetry.space_group_name_H-M   'P 1'
#
loop_
_entity.id
_entity.type
_entity.pdbx_description
1 polymer ?
#
loop_
_entity_poly.entity_id
_entity_poly.type
_entity_poly.pdbx_seq_one_letter_code
_entity_poly.pdbx_strand_id
1 'polypeptide(L)'
;MFAGYALWLIPSPEEYKAWEKLMEFRPLHSSVKPDSKSYPCFAPHITLATFANLPPTLDIDKLPIYDLRPPVMKFESWKRGDTYLGALIIKLSKPRELERLHGVITDYLNDLSAEWKSRNFPHMSLFYVDEPQERLKLEEGLKDYKQMGTFGDSGDLDLHSRFTGTEVWLVDCTCSVRQWKVMEKRSLS
;
A
#
# COMPACT_ATOMS: atom_id res chain seq x y z
N MET A 1 -13.98 10.43 5.04
CA MET A 1 -12.90 11.40 4.77
C MET A 1 -12.07 10.80 3.65
N PHE A 2 -12.04 11.46 2.50
CA PHE A 2 -11.21 11.06 1.37
C PHE A 2 -9.74 11.41 1.67
N ALA A 3 -8.78 10.67 1.11
CA ALA A 3 -7.37 10.83 1.47
C ALA A 3 -6.71 12.05 0.81
N GLY A 4 -7.42 12.75 -0.08
CA GLY A 4 -6.87 13.82 -0.91
C GLY A 4 -6.07 13.21 -2.05
N TYR A 5 -4.77 13.40 -2.04
CA TYR A 5 -3.84 12.80 -2.99
C TYR A 5 -2.70 12.10 -2.24
N ALA A 6 -2.03 11.16 -2.90
CA ALA A 6 -0.97 10.39 -2.27
C ALA A 6 0.19 10.08 -3.23
N LEU A 7 1.39 9.98 -2.65
CA LEU A 7 2.53 9.34 -3.27
C LEU A 7 2.65 7.92 -2.74
N TRP A 8 2.65 6.96 -3.64
CA TRP A 8 2.71 5.53 -3.35
C TRP A 8 4.01 4.94 -3.86
N LEU A 9 4.68 4.16 -3.02
CA LEU A 9 5.73 3.24 -3.46
C LEU A 9 5.08 1.94 -3.90
N ILE A 10 5.46 1.44 -5.07
CA ILE A 10 4.89 0.27 -5.73
C ILE A 10 5.92 -0.85 -5.79
N PRO A 11 5.52 -2.11 -5.57
CA PRO A 11 6.44 -3.23 -5.61
C PRO A 11 6.86 -3.56 -7.06
N SER A 12 7.89 -4.40 -7.20
CA SER A 12 8.33 -4.90 -8.51
C SER A 12 7.18 -5.62 -9.25
N PRO A 13 7.21 -5.71 -10.60
CA PRO A 13 6.10 -6.28 -11.36
C PRO A 13 5.71 -7.72 -10.98
N GLU A 14 6.67 -8.53 -10.56
CA GLU A 14 6.43 -9.90 -10.09
C GLU A 14 5.73 -9.90 -8.72
N GLU A 15 6.26 -9.15 -7.77
CA GLU A 15 5.69 -9.01 -6.42
C GLU A 15 4.32 -8.31 -6.46
N TYR A 16 4.12 -7.34 -7.36
CA TYR A 16 2.84 -6.67 -7.57
C TYR A 16 1.73 -7.68 -7.83
N LYS A 17 1.94 -8.61 -8.77
CA LYS A 17 0.96 -9.65 -9.12
C LYS A 17 0.69 -10.59 -7.95
N ALA A 18 1.75 -10.94 -7.21
CA ALA A 18 1.61 -11.75 -6.01
C ALA A 18 0.73 -11.01 -4.98
N TRP A 19 1.09 -9.78 -4.61
CA TRP A 19 0.31 -9.00 -3.66
C TRP A 19 -1.13 -8.76 -4.10
N GLU A 20 -1.37 -8.50 -5.38
CA GLU A 20 -2.71 -8.34 -5.96
C GLU A 20 -3.56 -9.62 -5.78
N LYS A 21 -3.00 -10.79 -6.13
CA LYS A 21 -3.64 -12.10 -5.91
C LYS A 21 -3.98 -12.34 -4.42
N LEU A 22 -3.10 -11.94 -3.50
CA LEU A 22 -3.41 -12.03 -2.07
C LEU A 22 -4.55 -11.08 -1.66
N MET A 23 -4.59 -9.86 -2.22
CA MET A 23 -5.64 -8.87 -1.93
C MET A 23 -7.02 -9.31 -2.46
N GLU A 24 -7.09 -10.31 -3.35
CA GLU A 24 -8.33 -10.96 -3.77
C GLU A 24 -8.89 -11.94 -2.73
N PHE A 25 -8.13 -12.31 -1.69
CA PHE A 25 -8.58 -13.21 -0.64
C PHE A 25 -9.87 -12.73 0.02
N ARG A 26 -10.83 -13.65 0.20
CA ARG A 26 -12.05 -13.42 0.97
C ARG A 26 -12.22 -14.54 1.99
N PRO A 27 -12.63 -14.24 3.23
CA PRO A 27 -12.89 -15.28 4.21
C PRO A 27 -14.06 -16.15 3.80
N LEU A 28 -14.04 -17.42 4.23
CA LEU A 28 -15.18 -18.31 4.09
C LEU A 28 -16.40 -17.70 4.79
N HIS A 29 -17.58 -17.83 4.18
CA HIS A 29 -18.83 -17.25 4.70
C HIS A 29 -18.77 -15.72 4.91
N SER A 30 -18.08 -15.01 4.00
CA SER A 30 -18.17 -13.55 3.91
C SER A 30 -19.63 -13.10 3.91
N SER A 31 -19.93 -12.13 4.76
CA SER A 31 -21.27 -11.55 4.90
C SER A 31 -21.43 -10.24 4.13
N VAL A 32 -20.41 -9.87 3.35
CA VAL A 32 -20.35 -8.61 2.62
C VAL A 32 -21.32 -8.66 1.44
N LYS A 33 -22.18 -7.65 1.35
CA LYS A 33 -23.11 -7.51 0.23
C LYS A 33 -22.37 -7.07 -1.04
N PRO A 34 -22.87 -7.41 -2.23
CA PRO A 34 -22.24 -7.03 -3.50
C PRO A 34 -22.02 -5.51 -3.68
N ASP A 35 -22.89 -4.68 -3.10
CA ASP A 35 -22.86 -3.22 -3.15
C ASP A 35 -22.02 -2.58 -2.03
N SER A 36 -21.38 -3.39 -1.17
CA SER A 36 -20.55 -2.88 -0.09
C SER A 36 -19.32 -2.12 -0.61
N LYS A 37 -18.90 -1.14 0.19
CA LYS A 37 -17.62 -0.44 0.00
C LYS A 37 -16.42 -1.27 0.47
N SER A 38 -16.66 -2.39 1.15
CA SER A 38 -15.62 -3.34 1.57
C SER A 38 -15.01 -4.07 0.38
N TYR A 39 -13.77 -4.46 0.56
CA TYR A 39 -12.96 -5.15 -0.44
C TYR A 39 -12.92 -4.44 -1.81
N PRO A 40 -12.66 -3.11 -1.86
CA PRO A 40 -12.41 -2.47 -3.14
C PRO A 40 -11.08 -2.98 -3.72
N CYS A 41 -10.97 -3.00 -5.04
CA CYS A 41 -9.68 -3.23 -5.69
C CYS A 41 -8.84 -1.94 -5.64
N PHE A 42 -7.57 -2.08 -5.31
CA PHE A 42 -6.57 -1.01 -5.38
C PHE A 42 -5.19 -1.65 -5.54
N ALA A 43 -4.22 -0.88 -6.05
CA ALA A 43 -2.87 -1.37 -6.25
C ALA A 43 -2.18 -1.70 -4.90
N PRO A 44 -1.39 -2.77 -4.78
CA PRO A 44 -0.51 -2.97 -3.61
C PRO A 44 0.51 -1.84 -3.53
N HIS A 45 0.56 -1.15 -2.39
CA HIS A 45 1.42 0.03 -2.23
C HIS A 45 1.79 0.30 -0.77
N ILE A 46 2.89 1.04 -0.59
CA ILE A 46 3.22 1.72 0.66
C ILE A 46 2.99 3.21 0.46
N THR A 47 2.21 3.82 1.33
CA THR A 47 1.99 5.27 1.27
C THR A 47 3.25 6.00 1.76
N LEU A 48 3.88 6.77 0.88
CA LEU A 48 5.06 7.59 1.19
C LEU A 48 4.65 8.95 1.77
N ALA A 49 3.64 9.57 1.18
CA ALA A 49 3.09 10.86 1.62
C ALA A 49 1.63 11.00 1.18
N THR A 50 0.86 11.77 1.94
CA THR A 50 -0.53 12.16 1.63
C THR A 50 -0.67 13.67 1.77
N PHE A 51 -1.51 14.28 0.94
CA PHE A 51 -1.73 15.72 0.92
C PHE A 51 -3.21 16.02 0.66
N ALA A 52 -3.75 17.03 1.33
CA ALA A 52 -5.16 17.39 1.19
C ALA A 52 -5.47 18.02 -0.19
N ASN A 53 -4.53 18.83 -0.68
CA ASN A 53 -4.56 19.46 -2.00
C ASN A 53 -3.27 19.11 -2.74
N LEU A 54 -3.37 18.86 -4.05
CA LEU A 54 -2.20 18.65 -4.90
C LEU A 54 -1.38 19.94 -4.99
N PRO A 55 -0.08 19.95 -4.63
CA PRO A 55 0.74 21.14 -4.80
C PRO A 55 0.81 21.50 -6.29
N PRO A 56 0.53 22.76 -6.69
CA PRO A 56 0.44 23.13 -8.11
C PRO A 56 1.71 22.89 -8.93
N THR A 57 2.86 22.87 -8.25
CA THR A 57 4.19 22.68 -8.85
C THR A 57 4.76 21.30 -8.59
N LEU A 58 3.98 20.38 -8.03
CA LEU A 58 4.42 19.00 -7.86
C LEU A 58 4.58 18.37 -9.24
N ASP A 59 5.79 17.91 -9.51
CA ASP A 59 6.14 17.22 -10.75
C ASP A 59 6.95 15.99 -10.34
N ILE A 60 6.36 14.80 -10.51
CA ILE A 60 7.04 13.59 -10.04
C ILE A 60 8.30 13.32 -10.85
N ASP A 61 8.42 13.81 -12.10
CA ASP A 61 9.61 13.68 -12.95
C ASP A 61 10.77 14.56 -12.49
N LYS A 62 10.53 15.46 -11.52
CA LYS A 62 11.58 16.24 -10.85
C LYS A 62 12.07 15.66 -9.51
N LEU A 63 11.44 14.60 -8.99
CA LEU A 63 11.92 13.88 -7.80
C LEU A 63 13.43 13.49 -7.90
N PRO A 64 14.27 13.78 -6.90
CA PRO A 64 15.70 13.45 -6.96
C PRO A 64 16.00 11.97 -6.62
N ILE A 65 15.34 11.03 -7.31
CA ILE A 65 15.32 9.60 -6.94
C ILE A 65 16.05 8.65 -7.90
N TYR A 66 16.64 9.18 -8.99
CA TYR A 66 17.23 8.37 -10.08
C TYR A 66 18.48 7.55 -9.66
N ASP A 67 19.23 8.01 -8.66
CA ASP A 67 20.43 7.32 -8.14
C ASP A 67 20.14 6.44 -6.92
N LEU A 68 18.86 6.29 -6.55
CA LEU A 68 18.49 5.53 -5.36
C LEU A 68 18.35 4.06 -5.70
N ARG A 69 19.03 3.22 -4.91
CA ARG A 69 18.81 1.78 -4.97
C ARG A 69 17.37 1.46 -4.53
N PRO A 70 16.63 0.63 -5.30
CA PRO A 70 15.32 0.13 -4.90
C PRO A 70 15.33 -0.43 -3.47
N PRO A 71 14.48 0.08 -2.56
CA PRO A 71 14.41 -0.46 -1.21
C PRO A 71 13.75 -1.84 -1.23
N VAL A 72 14.33 -2.79 -0.48
CA VAL A 72 13.79 -4.15 -0.33
C VAL A 72 13.32 -4.35 1.09
N MET A 73 12.00 -4.36 1.28
CA MET A 73 11.35 -4.60 2.55
C MET A 73 10.96 -6.07 2.70
N LYS A 74 10.91 -6.52 3.94
CA LYS A 74 10.46 -7.87 4.30
C LYS A 74 9.21 -7.79 5.16
N PHE A 75 8.29 -8.72 4.95
CA PHE A 75 7.14 -8.91 5.83
C PHE A 75 7.59 -9.24 7.25
N GLU A 76 7.07 -8.52 8.24
CA GLU A 76 7.33 -8.82 9.66
C GLU A 76 6.09 -9.41 10.33
N SER A 77 4.95 -8.74 10.19
CA SER A 77 3.70 -9.12 10.84
C SER A 77 2.53 -8.38 10.19
N TRP A 78 1.30 -8.77 10.56
CA TRP A 78 0.12 -7.96 10.30
C TRP A 78 -0.61 -7.65 11.59
N LYS A 79 -1.40 -6.57 11.57
CA LYS A 79 -2.28 -6.17 12.65
C LYS A 79 -3.66 -5.86 12.08
N ARG A 80 -4.69 -6.46 12.67
CA ARG A 80 -6.08 -6.05 12.42
C ARG A 80 -6.32 -4.68 13.05
N GLY A 81 -6.87 -3.76 12.29
CA GLY A 81 -7.32 -2.47 12.81
C GLY A 81 -8.84 -2.36 12.94
N ASP A 82 -9.24 -1.22 13.44
CA ASP A 82 -10.61 -0.90 13.85
C ASP A 82 -11.34 0.02 12.85
N THR A 83 -10.65 0.49 11.81
CA THR A 83 -11.19 1.40 10.79
C THR A 83 -11.25 0.76 9.40
N TYR A 84 -12.02 1.39 8.49
CA TYR A 84 -12.15 0.96 7.09
C TYR A 84 -10.79 0.86 6.38
N LEU A 85 -9.99 1.94 6.40
CA LEU A 85 -8.67 1.99 5.74
C LEU A 85 -7.57 1.24 6.49
N GLY A 86 -7.81 0.90 7.75
CA GLY A 86 -6.89 0.16 8.60
C GLY A 86 -7.36 -1.25 8.91
N ALA A 87 -8.28 -1.84 8.13
CA ALA A 87 -8.90 -3.12 8.46
C ALA A 87 -7.85 -4.21 8.71
N LEU A 88 -6.83 -4.29 7.85
CA LEU A 88 -5.65 -5.10 8.06
C LEU A 88 -4.41 -4.37 7.53
N ILE A 89 -3.46 -4.13 8.42
CA ILE A 89 -2.22 -3.42 8.13
C ILE A 89 -1.05 -4.40 8.21
N ILE A 90 -0.27 -4.49 7.15
CA ILE A 90 1.01 -5.18 7.14
C ILE A 90 2.10 -4.24 7.66
N LYS A 91 2.88 -4.78 8.60
CA LYS A 91 4.14 -4.20 9.04
C LYS A 91 5.28 -4.81 8.22
N LEU A 92 6.03 -3.93 7.57
CA LEU A 92 7.19 -4.26 6.78
C LEU A 92 8.45 -3.77 7.49
N SER A 93 9.59 -4.42 7.23
CA SER A 93 10.88 -3.94 7.68
C SER A 93 11.18 -2.56 7.09
N LYS A 94 11.96 -1.76 7.81
CA LYS A 94 12.34 -0.40 7.40
C LYS A 94 13.84 -0.34 7.08
N PRO A 95 14.26 -0.76 5.86
CA PRO A 95 15.66 -0.70 5.46
C PRO A 95 16.12 0.75 5.26
N ARG A 96 17.43 0.99 5.31
CA ARG A 96 18.02 2.33 5.15
C ARG A 96 17.68 2.97 3.81
N GLU A 97 17.58 2.15 2.76
CA GLU A 97 17.20 2.57 1.42
C GLU A 97 15.79 3.17 1.40
N LEU A 98 14.87 2.60 2.18
CA LEU A 98 13.50 3.13 2.29
C LEU A 98 13.48 4.45 3.06
N GLU A 99 14.27 4.56 4.13
CA GLU A 99 14.41 5.81 4.87
C GLU A 99 15.01 6.92 4.01
N ARG A 100 16.02 6.58 3.20
CA ARG A 100 16.65 7.52 2.26
C ARG A 100 15.66 7.97 1.18
N LEU A 101 14.92 7.05 0.57
CA LEU A 101 13.89 7.37 -0.41
C LEU A 101 12.82 8.28 0.18
N HIS A 102 12.30 7.92 1.36
CA HIS A 102 11.31 8.74 2.05
C HIS A 102 11.87 10.13 2.36
N GLY A 103 13.08 10.23 2.89
CA GLY A 103 13.75 11.51 3.18
C GLY A 103 13.85 12.41 1.96
N VAL A 104 14.37 11.90 0.84
CA VAL A 104 14.51 12.63 -0.43
C VAL A 104 13.16 13.15 -0.94
N ILE A 105 12.12 12.32 -0.87
CA ILE A 105 10.77 12.73 -1.28
C ILE A 105 10.23 13.81 -0.36
N THR A 106 10.38 13.65 0.95
CA THR A 106 9.86 14.62 1.92
C THR A 106 10.59 15.95 1.88
N ASP A 107 11.91 15.94 1.63
CA ASP A 107 12.69 17.15 1.44
C ASP A 107 12.23 17.91 0.19
N TYR A 108 12.03 17.19 -0.92
CA TYR A 108 11.46 17.78 -2.13
C TYR A 108 10.06 18.38 -1.90
N LEU A 109 9.18 17.68 -1.15
CA LEU A 109 7.87 18.21 -0.80
C LEU A 109 7.96 19.46 0.10
N ASN A 110 8.93 19.50 1.02
CA ASN A 110 9.17 20.66 1.88
C ASN A 110 9.66 21.86 1.06
N ASP A 111 10.52 21.65 0.07
CA ASP A 111 10.99 22.70 -0.85
C ASP A 111 9.83 23.30 -1.66
N LEU A 112 8.82 22.49 -1.99
CA LEU A 112 7.57 22.95 -2.60
C LEU A 112 6.60 23.61 -1.62
N SER A 113 6.96 23.72 -0.33
CA SER A 113 6.06 24.18 0.74
C SER A 113 4.74 23.40 0.79
N ALA A 114 4.77 22.11 0.43
CA ALA A 114 3.59 21.26 0.43
C ALA A 114 3.24 20.80 1.85
N GLU A 115 1.95 20.88 2.22
CA GLU A 115 1.48 20.27 3.46
C GLU A 115 1.25 18.76 3.25
N TRP A 116 2.19 17.94 3.73
CA TRP A 116 2.12 16.48 3.61
C TRP A 116 2.09 15.76 4.97
N LYS A 117 1.59 14.52 4.97
CA LYS A 117 1.55 13.62 6.12
C LYS A 117 1.98 12.22 5.72
N SER A 118 2.77 11.57 6.57
CA SER A 118 3.14 10.14 6.44
C SER A 118 2.91 9.43 7.77
N ARG A 119 1.66 9.00 7.99
CA ARG A 119 1.26 8.37 9.26
C ARG A 119 1.64 6.89 9.25
N ASN A 120 2.21 6.40 10.35
CA ASN A 120 2.56 4.98 10.55
C ASN A 120 3.47 4.40 9.46
N PHE A 121 4.44 5.18 8.98
CA PHE A 121 5.35 4.75 7.92
C PHE A 121 6.48 3.84 8.44
N PRO A 122 6.82 2.73 7.73
CA PRO A 122 6.14 2.19 6.56
C PRO A 122 4.98 1.26 6.96
N HIS A 123 3.88 1.33 6.21
CA HIS A 123 2.82 0.33 6.29
C HIS A 123 2.21 0.10 4.90
N MET A 124 1.63 -1.10 4.73
CA MET A 124 0.85 -1.47 3.56
C MET A 124 -0.50 -2.00 4.02
N SER A 125 -1.58 -1.41 3.51
CA SER A 125 -2.92 -1.96 3.71
C SER A 125 -3.18 -3.02 2.64
N LEU A 126 -3.67 -4.20 3.05
CA LEU A 126 -4.07 -5.25 2.11
C LEU A 126 -5.56 -5.20 1.79
N PHE A 127 -6.38 -4.85 2.77
CA PHE A 127 -7.83 -4.91 2.66
C PHE A 127 -8.43 -3.66 3.29
N TYR A 128 -9.50 -3.15 2.68
CA TYR A 128 -10.38 -2.17 3.31
C TYR A 128 -11.73 -2.80 3.56
N VAL A 129 -12.16 -2.83 4.82
CA VAL A 129 -13.37 -3.53 5.26
C VAL A 129 -14.09 -2.69 6.29
N ASP A 130 -15.34 -2.36 6.00
CA ASP A 130 -16.18 -1.51 6.83
C ASP A 130 -16.74 -2.29 8.01
N GLU A 131 -17.26 -3.49 7.74
CA GLU A 131 -17.99 -4.31 8.69
C GLU A 131 -17.04 -4.89 9.77
N PRO A 132 -17.27 -4.64 11.07
CA PRO A 132 -16.41 -5.13 12.14
C PRO A 132 -16.29 -6.66 12.20
N GLN A 133 -17.41 -7.37 11.99
CA GLN A 133 -17.44 -8.84 12.02
C GLN A 133 -16.67 -9.44 10.84
N GLU A 134 -16.74 -8.80 9.68
CA GLU A 134 -15.99 -9.25 8.51
C GLU A 134 -14.47 -9.10 8.71
N ARG A 135 -14.03 -8.06 9.43
CA ARG A 135 -12.62 -7.89 9.80
C ARG A 135 -12.09 -9.02 10.70
N LEU A 136 -12.93 -9.56 11.58
CA LEU A 136 -12.57 -10.73 12.41
C LEU A 136 -12.41 -11.97 11.54
N LYS A 137 -13.40 -12.26 10.69
CA LYS A 137 -13.36 -13.38 9.74
C LYS A 137 -12.16 -13.31 8.81
N LEU A 138 -11.82 -12.10 8.33
CA LEU A 138 -10.65 -11.87 7.48
C LEU A 138 -9.35 -12.23 8.21
N GLU A 139 -9.18 -11.80 9.46
CA GLU A 139 -7.98 -12.09 10.25
C GLU A 139 -7.85 -13.61 10.53
N GLU A 140 -8.95 -14.27 10.89
CA GLU A 140 -9.00 -15.72 11.11
C GLU A 140 -8.70 -16.49 9.82
N GLY A 141 -9.38 -16.15 8.72
CA GLY A 141 -9.17 -16.77 7.42
C GLY A 141 -7.74 -16.64 6.91
N LEU A 142 -7.06 -15.51 7.17
CA LEU A 142 -5.65 -15.35 6.81
C LEU A 142 -4.70 -16.17 7.68
N LYS A 143 -5.02 -16.37 8.97
CA LYS A 143 -4.26 -17.28 9.84
C LYS A 143 -4.36 -18.72 9.34
N ASP A 144 -5.54 -19.13 8.89
CA ASP A 144 -5.76 -20.46 8.33
C ASP A 144 -5.08 -20.59 6.97
N TYR A 145 -5.24 -19.59 6.09
CA TYR A 145 -4.60 -19.54 4.78
C TYR A 145 -3.06 -19.60 4.87
N LYS A 146 -2.48 -19.00 5.92
CA LYS A 146 -1.05 -19.14 6.25
C LYS A 146 -0.68 -20.54 6.75
N GLN A 147 -1.50 -21.16 7.57
CA GLN A 147 -1.24 -22.50 8.13
C GLN A 147 -1.39 -23.61 7.07
N MET A 148 -2.28 -23.44 6.10
CA MET A 148 -2.52 -24.39 5.02
C MET A 148 -1.43 -24.37 3.93
N GLY A 149 -0.38 -23.54 4.07
CA GLY A 149 0.68 -23.41 3.05
C GLY A 149 0.16 -22.85 1.71
N THR A 150 -1.09 -22.39 1.66
CA THR A 150 -1.71 -21.84 0.44
C THR A 150 -1.29 -20.38 0.21
N PHE A 151 -0.92 -19.69 1.30
CA PHE A 151 0.28 -18.86 1.29
C PHE A 151 1.46 -19.81 1.03
N GLY A 152 1.87 -20.01 -0.23
CA GLY A 152 3.15 -20.68 -0.51
C GLY A 152 3.19 -22.04 -1.19
N ASP A 153 2.16 -22.53 -1.87
CA ASP A 153 2.24 -23.86 -2.50
C ASP A 153 3.05 -23.90 -3.82
N SER A 154 3.68 -22.79 -4.23
CA SER A 154 4.63 -22.73 -5.34
C SER A 154 5.41 -21.41 -5.37
N GLY A 155 6.46 -21.24 -4.55
CA GLY A 155 7.32 -20.03 -4.60
C GLY A 155 6.66 -18.70 -4.16
N ASP A 156 5.33 -18.63 -4.10
CA ASP A 156 4.52 -17.46 -3.75
C ASP A 156 4.78 -16.95 -2.32
N LEU A 157 5.20 -17.81 -1.38
CA LEU A 157 5.46 -17.36 0.00
C LEU A 157 6.61 -16.36 0.09
N ASP A 158 7.67 -16.58 -0.69
CA ASP A 158 8.83 -15.68 -0.69
C ASP A 158 8.44 -14.34 -1.33
N LEU A 159 7.62 -14.38 -2.39
CA LEU A 159 7.08 -13.20 -3.06
C LEU A 159 6.16 -12.38 -2.16
N HIS A 160 5.25 -13.00 -1.40
CA HIS A 160 4.44 -12.28 -0.40
C HIS A 160 5.21 -11.97 0.89
N SER A 161 6.47 -12.37 1.01
CA SER A 161 7.34 -11.97 2.13
C SER A 161 8.22 -10.77 1.79
N ARG A 162 8.24 -10.35 0.52
CA ARG A 162 9.14 -9.30 0.03
C ARG A 162 8.35 -8.19 -0.67
N PHE A 163 8.87 -6.98 -0.55
CA PHE A 163 8.40 -5.82 -1.29
C PHE A 163 9.62 -5.04 -1.75
N THR A 164 9.89 -5.07 -3.05
CA THR A 164 10.96 -4.32 -3.70
C THR A 164 10.35 -3.08 -4.34
N GLY A 165 10.57 -1.90 -3.76
CA GLY A 165 10.01 -0.65 -4.29
C GLY A 165 10.65 -0.26 -5.62
N THR A 166 9.91 -0.26 -6.71
CA THR A 166 10.44 0.03 -8.06
C THR A 166 9.88 1.29 -8.70
N GLU A 167 8.68 1.71 -8.30
CA GLU A 167 8.04 2.92 -8.85
C GLU A 167 7.42 3.77 -7.74
N VAL A 168 7.39 5.08 -7.98
CA VAL A 168 6.61 6.05 -7.21
C VAL A 168 5.44 6.52 -8.06
N TRP A 169 4.22 6.36 -7.57
CA TRP A 169 3.00 6.79 -8.26
C TRP A 169 2.35 7.96 -7.54
N LEU A 170 1.90 8.95 -8.29
CA LEU A 170 0.99 10.00 -7.82
C LEU A 170 -0.44 9.54 -8.06
N VAL A 171 -1.26 9.56 -7.02
CA VAL A 171 -2.63 9.05 -7.06
C VAL A 171 -3.62 10.07 -6.53
N ASP A 172 -4.69 10.29 -7.29
CA ASP A 172 -5.89 11.02 -6.87
C ASP A 172 -6.76 10.08 -6.02
N CYS A 173 -6.87 10.41 -4.74
CA CYS A 173 -7.66 9.68 -3.75
C CYS A 173 -8.84 10.51 -3.23
N THR A 174 -9.29 11.52 -3.98
CA THR A 174 -10.38 12.46 -3.61
C THR A 174 -11.76 11.82 -3.67
N CYS A 175 -11.88 10.71 -4.40
CA CYS A 175 -13.12 9.94 -4.56
C CYS A 175 -13.08 8.63 -3.74
N SER A 176 -14.11 7.79 -3.90
CA SER A 176 -14.12 6.45 -3.31
C SER A 176 -12.93 5.61 -3.81
N VAL A 177 -12.50 4.60 -3.04
CA VAL A 177 -11.32 3.79 -3.40
C VAL A 177 -11.44 3.17 -4.79
N ARG A 178 -12.65 2.75 -5.20
CA ARG A 178 -12.92 2.20 -6.53
C ARG A 178 -12.71 3.20 -7.68
N GLN A 179 -12.64 4.49 -7.37
CA GLN A 179 -12.49 5.59 -8.30
C GLN A 179 -11.13 6.28 -8.16
N TRP A 180 -10.22 5.75 -7.32
CA TRP A 180 -8.87 6.27 -7.23
C TRP A 180 -8.17 6.17 -8.58
N LYS A 181 -7.45 7.23 -8.94
CA LYS A 181 -6.85 7.35 -10.27
C LYS A 181 -5.36 7.61 -10.15
N VAL A 182 -4.56 6.76 -10.77
CA VAL A 182 -3.13 7.03 -10.95
C VAL A 182 -3.01 8.18 -11.95
N MET A 183 -2.37 9.25 -11.52
CA MET A 183 -2.16 10.46 -12.32
C MET A 183 -0.85 10.35 -13.10
N GLU A 184 0.23 10.01 -12.38
CA GLU A 184 1.59 9.99 -12.92
C GLU A 184 2.37 8.83 -12.26
N LYS A 185 3.38 8.30 -12.97
CA LYS A 185 4.25 7.21 -12.50
C LYS A 185 5.70 7.55 -12.78
N ARG A 186 6.59 7.22 -11.84
CA ARG A 186 8.03 7.38 -12.00
C ARG A 186 8.78 6.16 -11.50
N SER A 187 9.63 5.59 -12.34
CA SER A 187 10.55 4.51 -11.95
C SER A 187 11.69 5.03 -11.07
N LEU A 188 12.14 4.17 -10.15
CA LEU A 188 13.37 4.37 -9.36
C LEU A 188 14.63 3.99 -10.16
N SER A 189 14.47 3.35 -11.32
CA SER A 189 15.52 2.90 -12.25
C SER A 189 15.15 3.19 -13.70
#